data_AF-A0A2H0TMA2-F1
#
_entry.id   AF-A0A2H0TMA2-F1
#
_cell.length_a   1.000
_cell.length_b   1.000
_cell.length_c   1.000
_cell.angle_alpha   90.00
_cell.angle_beta   90.00
_cell.angle_gamma   90.00
#
_symmetry.space_group_name_H-M   'P 1'
#
loop_
_entity.id
_entity.type
_entity.pdbx_description
1 polymer ?
#
loop_
_entity_poly.entity_id
_entity_poly.type
_entity_poly.pdbx_seq_one_letter_code
_entity_poly.pdbx_strand_id
1 'polypeptide(L)' 'MKQFLPIVQILVAVFLIVFILIQQRSQGLGSAFGGGGEFYMTRRGIQKKIFWATCLFGAAFLILALLNLVL' A
#
# COMPACT_ATOMS: atom_id res chain seq x y z
N MET A 1 9.21 -2.03 -28.63
CA MET A 1 9.65 -1.45 -27.33
C MET A 1 8.68 -0.40 -26.75
N LYS A 2 7.51 -0.14 -27.35
CA LYS A 2 6.57 0.94 -26.94
C LYS A 2 5.54 0.55 -25.86
N GLN A 3 5.57 -0.68 -25.34
CA GLN A 3 4.53 -1.17 -24.40
C GLN A 3 5.10 -1.86 -23.16
N PHE A 4 6.42 -1.85 -22.96
CA PHE A 4 7.02 -2.49 -21.79
C PHE A 4 6.72 -1.72 -20.49
N LEU A 5 6.84 -0.39 -20.52
CA LEU A 5 6.52 0.49 -19.39
C LEU A 5 5.10 0.29 -18.84
N PRO A 6 4.03 0.33 -19.65
CA PRO A 6 2.67 0.15 -19.12
C PRO A 6 2.42 -1.27 -18.60
N ILE A 7 3.01 -2.31 -19.19
CA ILE A 7 2.89 -3.69 -18.68
C ILE A 7 3.51 -3.83 -17.29
N VAL A 8 4.71 -3.27 -17.09
CA VAL A 8 5.38 -3.26 -15.79
C VAL A 8 4.59 -2.44 -14.77
N GLN A 9 4.03 -1.30 -15.18
CA GLN A 9 3.21 -0.47 -14.32
C GLN A 9 1.94 -1.18 -13.84
N ILE A 10 1.27 -1.93 -14.72
CA ILE A 10 0.10 -2.75 -14.36
C ILE A 10 0.49 -3.84 -13.36
N LEU A 11 1.60 -4.55 -13.59
CA LEU A 11 2.09 -5.56 -12.65
C LEU A 11 2.36 -4.95 -11.27
N VAL A 12 3.07 -3.82 -11.21
CA VAL A 12 3.35 -3.12 -9.96
C VAL A 12 2.05 -2.69 -9.27
N ALA A 13 1.06 -2.18 -10.01
CA ALA A 13 -0.25 -1.81 -9.47
C ALA A 13 -0.96 -3.00 -8.81
N VAL A 14 -0.96 -4.15 -9.46
CA VAL A 14 -1.59 -5.37 -8.92
C VAL A 14 -0.93 -5.80 -7.61
N PHE A 15 0.41 -5.84 -7.54
CA PHE A 15 1.11 -6.15 -6.29
C PHE A 15 0.81 -5.14 -5.18
N LEU A 16 0.73 -3.86 -5.52
CA LEU A 16 0.43 -2.78 -4.60
C LEU A 16 -1.00 -2.93 -4.02
N ILE A 17 -1.99 -3.25 -4.86
CA ILE A 17 -3.37 -3.53 -4.44
C ILE A 17 -3.38 -4.72 -3.47
N VAL A 18 -2.72 -5.83 -3.81
CA VAL A 18 -2.64 -7.02 -2.94
C VAL A 18 -2.02 -6.66 -1.59
N PHE A 19 -0.92 -5.90 -1.58
CA PHE A 19 -0.30 -5.47 -0.34
C PHE A 19 -1.21 -4.58 0.50
N ILE A 20 -1.93 -3.63 -0.11
CA ILE A 20 -2.89 -2.75 0.59
C ILE A 20 -4.04 -3.57 1.20
N LEU A 21 -4.60 -4.53 0.46
CA LEU A 21 -5.69 -5.38 0.94
C LEU A 21 -5.25 -6.22 2.15
N ILE A 22 -4.04 -6.78 2.13
CA ILE A 22 -3.47 -7.52 3.27
C ILE A 22 -3.22 -6.61 4.48
N GLN A 23 -3.02 -5.30 4.25
CA GLN A 23 -2.81 -4.31 5.30
C GLN A 23 -4.08 -3.78 5.95
N GLN A 24 -5.27 -4.26 5.56
CA GLN A 24 -6.53 -3.79 6.14
C GLN A 24 -6.50 -3.87 7.67
N ARG A 25 -6.41 -2.68 8.27
CA ARG A 25 -6.64 -2.48 9.69
C ARG A 25 -8.09 -2.11 9.84
N SER A 26 -8.88 -3.01 10.39
CA SER A 26 -10.19 -2.72 10.96
C SER A 26 -10.04 -1.81 12.19
N GLN A 27 -9.54 -0.57 12.00
CA GLN A 27 -9.88 0.50 12.93
C GLN A 27 -11.34 0.86 12.62
N GLY A 28 -12.24 0.07 13.20
CA GLY A 28 -13.67 0.29 13.06
C GLY A 28 -14.05 1.67 13.60
N LEU A 29 -15.14 2.21 13.04
CA LEU A 29 -15.81 3.43 13.49
C LEU A 29 -16.04 3.47 15.02
N GLY A 30 -16.04 2.32 15.71
CA GLY A 30 -16.12 2.22 17.17
C GLY A 30 -15.03 2.95 17.96
N SER A 31 -13.85 3.22 17.37
CA SER A 31 -12.82 4.08 17.96
C SER A 31 -13.22 5.56 18.00
N ALA A 32 -14.08 6.01 17.07
CA ALA A 32 -14.61 7.37 17.03
C ALA A 32 -15.80 7.61 17.98
N PHE A 33 -16.41 6.54 18.52
CA PHE A 33 -17.61 6.59 19.36
C PHE A 33 -17.36 6.26 20.85
N GLY A 34 -16.12 6.39 21.34
CA GLY A 34 -15.82 6.27 22.77
C GLY A 34 -16.00 4.86 23.35
N GLY A 35 -16.03 3.82 22.51
CA GLY A 35 -16.08 2.42 22.92
C GLY A 35 -14.75 1.97 23.51
N GLY A 36 -14.63 2.13 24.83
CA GLY A 36 -13.45 1.81 25.64
C GLY A 36 -12.88 0.42 25.37
N GLY A 37 -11.61 0.41 24.96
CA GLY A 37 -10.86 -0.80 24.67
C GLY A 37 -9.98 -0.61 23.43
N GLU A 38 -9.30 0.53 23.30
CA GLU A 38 -8.34 0.73 22.22
C GLU A 38 -7.15 -0.20 22.42
N PHE A 39 -7.28 -1.42 21.90
CA PHE A 39 -6.16 -2.29 21.64
C PHE A 39 -5.35 -1.68 20.50
N TYR A 40 -4.60 -0.61 20.82
CA TYR A 40 -3.49 -0.16 19.99
C TYR A 40 -2.43 -1.25 20.04
N MET A 41 -2.64 -2.31 19.26
CA MET A 41 -1.57 -3.23 18.91
C MET A 41 -0.52 -2.39 18.18
N THR A 42 0.54 -2.02 18.92
CA THR A 42 1.75 -1.44 18.34
C THR A 42 2.16 -2.31 17.16
N ARG A 43 2.43 -1.71 15.99
CA ARG A 43 2.88 -2.45 14.81
C ARG A 43 4.23 -3.11 15.15
N ARG A 44 4.24 -4.37 15.60
CA ARG A 44 5.48 -5.12 15.89
C ARG A 44 5.78 -6.11 14.77
N GLY A 45 7.07 -6.24 14.44
CA GLY A 45 7.57 -7.25 13.50
C GLY A 45 7.07 -7.08 12.06
N ILE A 46 6.37 -8.09 11.56
CA ILE A 46 6.02 -8.29 10.15
C ILE A 46 5.07 -7.19 9.64
N GLN A 47 4.09 -6.75 10.44
CA GLN A 47 3.15 -5.70 10.03
C GLN A 47 3.83 -4.35 9.73
N LYS A 48 4.92 -4.01 10.45
CA LYS A 48 5.67 -2.77 10.19
C LYS A 48 6.49 -2.88 8.90
N LYS A 49 7.02 -4.07 8.60
CA LYS A 49 7.76 -4.35 7.36
C LYS A 49 6.84 -4.29 6.14
N ILE A 50 5.65 -4.89 6.20
CA ILE A 50 4.67 -4.85 5.11
C ILE A 50 4.22 -3.39 4.83
N PHE A 51 4.04 -2.59 5.88
CA PHE A 51 3.71 -1.18 5.73
C PHE A 51 4.81 -0.38 5.02
N TRP A 52 6.07 -0.56 5.44
CA TRP A 52 7.22 0.06 4.78
C TRP A 52 7.37 -0.41 3.33
N ALA A 53 7.21 -1.71 3.07
CA ALA A 53 7.25 -2.26 1.72
C ALA A 53 6.18 -1.62 0.82
N THR A 54 4.97 -1.42 1.33
CA THR A 54 3.87 -0.85 0.55
C THR A 54 4.05 0.62 0.27
N CYS A 55 4.60 1.37 1.23
CA CYS A 55 4.99 2.75 1.01
C CYS A 55 6.08 2.85 -0.08
N LEU A 56 7.06 1.93 -0.07
CA LEU A 56 8.11 1.83 -1.09
C LEU A 56 7.53 1.48 -2.47
N PHE A 57 6.66 0.46 -2.56
CA PHE A 57 5.99 0.08 -3.81
C PHE A 57 5.06 1.20 -4.32
N GLY A 58 4.40 1.93 -3.41
CA GLY A 58 3.61 3.12 -3.74
C GLY A 58 4.43 4.23 -4.36
N ALA A 59 5.57 4.56 -3.78
CA ALA A 59 6.49 5.54 -4.35
C ALA A 59 7.03 5.09 -5.71
N ALA A 60 7.41 3.81 -5.84
CA ALA A 60 7.88 3.24 -7.10
C ALA A 60 6.80 3.29 -8.20
N PHE A 61 5.54 3.00 -7.85
CA PHE A 61 4.41 3.11 -8.78
C PHE A 61 4.20 4.55 -9.26
N LEU A 62 4.27 5.53 -8.37
CA LEU A 62 4.16 6.94 -8.74
C LEU A 62 5.29 7.37 -9.69
N ILE A 63 6.53 6.97 -9.39
CA ILE A 63 7.69 7.26 -10.25
C ILE A 63 7.51 6.64 -11.63
N LEU A 64 7.10 5.37 -11.69
CA LEU A 64 6.82 4.67 -12.96
C LEU A 64 5.68 5.32 -13.74
N ALA A 65 4.62 5.77 -13.05
CA ALA A 65 3.50 6.46 -13.68
C ALA A 65 3.92 7.82 -14.27
N LEU A 66 4.76 8.58 -13.57
CA LEU A 66 5.32 9.83 -14.08
C LEU A 66 6.25 9.60 -15.27
N LEU A 67 7.11 8.58 -15.20
CA LEU A 67 7.95 8.17 -16.32
C LEU A 67 7.12 7.77 -17.55
N ASN A 68 6.04 7.01 -17.36
CA ASN A 68 5.16 6.62 -18.46
C ASN A 68 4.37 7.80 -19.06
N LEU A 69 4.08 8.82 -18.24
CA LEU A 69 3.40 10.03 -18.72
C LEU A 69 4.32 10.92 -19.58
N VAL A 70 5.60 11.00 -19.21
CA VAL A 70 6.58 11.89 -19.88
C VAL A 70 7.22 11.24 -21.11
N LEU A 71 7.28 9.91 -21.17
CA LEU A 71 8.07 9.12 -22.13
C LEU A 71 7.17 8.30 -23.08
#